data_AF-A0AAJ5WDJ7-F1
#
_entry.id   AF-A0AAJ5WDJ7-F1
#
_cell.length_a   1.000
_cell.length_b   1.000
_cell.length_c   1.000
_cell.angle_alpha   90.00
_cell.angle_beta   90.00
_cell.angle_gamma   90.00
#
_symmetry.space_group_name_H-M   'P 1'
#
loop_
_entity.id
_entity.type
_entity.pdbx_description
1 polymer ?
#
loop_
_entity_poly.entity_id
_entity_poly.type
_entity_poly.pdbx_seq_one_letter_code
_entity_poly.pdbx_strand_id
1 'polypeptide(L)'
;MTRYFYKSLLIFVLVFSTVCSFGQSLIKDDLIKNDSKISSLKFGVNYLSNSVFMGRSDTVRIPVITPNIKYTFRSGIFVAGSLDYLPNSKSKVLASGDLSAGYDFDNGA
;
A
#
# COMPACT_ATOMS: atom_id res chain seq x y z
N MET A 1 -33.62 8.73 4.90
CA MET A 1 -32.61 8.23 5.87
C MET A 1 -31.17 8.27 5.34
N THR A 2 -30.96 8.20 4.02
CA THR A 2 -29.64 8.26 3.35
C THR A 2 -28.89 9.59 3.47
N ARG A 3 -29.59 10.71 3.76
CA ARG A 3 -28.98 12.06 3.77
C ARG A 3 -28.06 12.36 4.96
N TYR A 4 -28.28 11.69 6.09
CA TYR A 4 -27.42 11.82 7.28
C TYR A 4 -26.28 10.81 7.30
N PHE A 5 -26.45 9.70 6.57
CA PHE A 5 -25.48 8.62 6.49
C PHE A 5 -24.18 9.06 5.77
N TYR A 6 -24.28 9.74 4.63
CA TYR A 6 -23.09 10.23 3.92
C TYR A 6 -22.35 11.34 4.67
N LYS A 7 -23.07 12.16 5.46
CA LYS A 7 -22.44 13.21 6.30
C LYS A 7 -21.64 12.60 7.44
N SER A 8 -22.18 11.57 8.08
CA SER A 8 -21.48 10.80 9.12
C SER A 8 -20.26 10.07 8.55
N LEU A 9 -20.37 9.46 7.36
CA LEU A 9 -19.26 8.84 6.64
C LEU A 9 -18.14 9.84 6.32
N LEU A 10 -18.49 11.05 5.86
CA LEU A 10 -17.52 12.10 5.50
C LEU A 10 -16.75 12.57 6.74
N ILE A 11 -17.43 12.77 7.88
CA ILE A 11 -16.79 13.13 9.15
C ILE A 11 -15.83 12.03 9.61
N PHE A 12 -16.21 10.76 9.48
CA PHE A 12 -15.35 9.63 9.83
C PHE A 12 -14.05 9.60 9.01
N VAL A 13 -14.13 9.83 7.69
CA VAL A 13 -12.95 9.91 6.81
C VAL A 13 -12.05 11.10 7.17
N LEU A 14 -12.63 12.26 7.49
CA LEU A 14 -11.87 13.45 7.91
C LEU A 14 -11.10 13.22 9.22
N VAL A 15 -11.74 12.59 10.21
CA VAL A 15 -11.09 12.27 11.49
C VAL A 15 -10.06 11.14 11.35
N PHE A 16 -10.25 10.19 10.43
CA PHE A 16 -9.27 9.13 10.19
C PHE A 16 -7.99 9.66 9.52
N SER A 17 -8.11 10.69 8.68
CA SER A 17 -6.96 11.29 7.98
C SER A 17 -5.93 11.94 8.91
N THR A 18 -6.34 12.47 10.05
CA THR A 18 -5.42 13.06 11.04
C THR A 18 -4.62 12.02 11.80
N VAL A 19 -5.11 10.77 11.88
CA VAL A 19 -4.41 9.66 12.54
C VAL A 19 -3.35 9.02 11.63
N CYS A 20 -3.43 9.24 10.32
CA CYS A 20 -2.46 8.72 9.34
C CYS A 20 -1.16 9.56 9.23
N SER A 21 -1.02 10.65 9.98
CA SER A 21 0.19 11.50 9.96
C SER A 21 1.39 10.95 10.76
N PHE A 22 1.29 9.74 11.33
CA PHE A 22 2.43 9.06 11.97
C PHE A 22 3.17 8.20 10.95
N GLY A 23 4.07 8.83 10.18
CA GLY A 23 4.84 8.14 9.15
C GLY A 23 6.02 8.94 8.61
N GLN A 24 6.79 9.58 9.48
CA GLN A 24 8.14 10.02 9.14
C GLN A 24 9.14 9.07 9.80
N SER A 25 9.86 8.32 8.97
CA SER A 25 11.06 7.58 9.36
C SER A 25 12.04 8.58 9.98
N LEU A 26 12.17 8.52 11.32
CA LEU A 26 13.31 9.10 12.01
C LEU A 26 14.53 8.36 11.48
N ILE A 27 15.42 9.08 10.79
CA ILE A 27 16.73 8.58 10.35
C ILE A 27 17.36 7.89 11.57
N LYS A 28 17.37 6.55 11.57
CA LYS A 28 18.16 5.75 12.49
C LYS A 28 19.55 5.59 11.90
N ASP A 29 20.24 6.71 11.75
CA ASP A 29 21.68 6.68 11.73
C ASP A 29 22.13 6.74 13.19
N ASP A 30 22.65 5.59 13.64
CA ASP A 30 23.87 5.51 14.43
C ASP A 30 23.84 5.09 15.91
N LEU A 31 22.77 4.56 16.51
CA LEU A 31 22.95 3.94 17.86
C LEU A 31 22.07 2.71 18.09
N ILE A 32 22.77 1.60 18.32
CA ILE A 32 22.33 0.32 18.87
C ILE A 32 22.03 -0.75 17.81
N LYS A 33 23.13 -1.43 17.48
CA LYS A 33 23.26 -2.82 17.05
C LYS A 33 22.59 -3.76 18.08
N ASN A 34 21.27 -3.67 18.23
CA ASN A 34 20.47 -4.73 18.83
C ASN A 34 19.83 -5.46 17.66
N ASP A 35 20.36 -6.64 17.40
CA ASP A 35 19.91 -7.65 16.44
C ASP A 35 18.54 -8.25 16.85
N SER A 36 17.61 -7.38 17.23
CA SER A 36 16.23 -7.74 17.51
C SER A 36 15.43 -7.30 16.30
N LYS A 37 15.01 -8.24 15.44
CA LYS A 37 13.98 -7.97 14.43
C LYS A 37 12.79 -7.27 15.12
N ILE A 38 12.36 -6.12 14.61
CA ILE A 38 11.19 -5.39 15.14
C ILE A 38 10.06 -5.57 14.14
N SER A 39 8.81 -5.64 14.62
CA SER A 39 7.66 -5.66 13.72
C SER A 39 7.54 -4.33 12.97
N SER A 40 7.23 -4.38 11.68
CA SER A 40 7.10 -3.19 10.83
C SER A 40 5.82 -3.23 10.02
N LEU A 41 5.11 -2.10 10.00
CA LEU A 41 4.00 -1.85 9.09
C LEU A 41 4.51 -0.95 7.96
N LYS A 42 4.31 -1.38 6.72
CA LYS A 42 4.59 -0.58 5.52
C LYS A 42 3.28 -0.44 4.74
N PHE A 43 2.98 0.78 4.32
CA PHE A 43 1.88 1.06 3.41
C PHE A 43 2.38 1.99 2.31
N GLY A 44 1.77 1.93 1.15
CA GLY A 44 2.19 2.71 -0.01
C GLY A 44 1.11 2.75 -1.06
N VAL A 45 1.27 3.70 -1.99
CA VAL A 45 0.41 3.82 -3.16
C VAL A 45 1.31 4.08 -4.35
N ASN A 46 1.24 3.22 -5.34
CA ASN A 46 1.97 3.40 -6.60
C ASN A 46 1.03 3.94 -7.67
N TYR A 47 1.57 4.78 -8.55
CA TYR A 47 0.84 5.28 -9.71
C TYR A 47 1.65 4.99 -10.98
N LEU A 48 1.08 4.20 -11.86
CA LEU A 48 1.67 3.88 -13.15
C LEU A 48 0.79 4.46 -14.24
N SER A 49 1.31 5.44 -14.98
CA SER A 49 0.57 6.02 -16.10
C SER A 49 0.84 5.32 -17.42
N ASN A 50 1.99 4.66 -17.58
CA ASN A 50 2.39 4.03 -18.84
C ASN A 50 2.70 2.54 -18.60
N SER A 51 1.68 1.68 -18.60
CA SER A 51 1.89 0.25 -18.52
C SER A 51 2.30 -0.29 -19.89
N VAL A 52 3.55 -0.74 -20.00
CA VAL A 52 4.01 -1.54 -21.14
C VAL A 52 3.71 -2.99 -20.81
N PHE A 53 2.69 -3.56 -21.45
CA PHE A 53 2.34 -4.97 -21.24
C PHE A 53 3.03 -5.83 -22.29
N MET A 54 3.90 -6.75 -21.85
CA MET A 54 4.62 -7.69 -22.72
C MET A 54 5.41 -7.03 -23.87
N GLY A 55 5.99 -5.84 -23.64
CA GLY A 55 6.81 -5.15 -24.65
C GLY A 55 6.03 -4.43 -25.76
N ARG A 56 4.69 -4.46 -25.73
CA ARG A 56 3.85 -3.62 -26.59
C ARG A 56 3.47 -2.35 -25.83
N SER A 57 3.89 -1.19 -26.35
CA SER A 57 3.27 0.09 -25.98
C SER A 57 2.04 0.28 -26.86
N ASP A 58 0.87 -0.11 -26.38
CA ASP A 58 -0.36 0.35 -27.05
C ASP A 58 -0.51 1.86 -26.83
N THR A 59 -1.05 2.57 -27.83
CA THR A 59 -1.28 4.03 -27.79
C THR A 59 -2.24 4.43 -26.66
N VAL A 60 -3.04 3.49 -26.16
CA VAL A 60 -4.02 3.73 -25.10
C VAL A 60 -3.33 3.68 -23.75
N ARG A 61 -3.07 4.86 -23.21
CA ARG A 61 -2.50 5.06 -21.87
C ARG A 61 -3.54 4.70 -20.79
N ILE A 62 -3.35 3.57 -20.10
CA ILE A 62 -4.21 3.16 -18.98
C ILE A 62 -3.50 3.49 -17.66
N PRO A 63 -3.91 4.55 -16.95
CA PRO A 63 -3.40 4.80 -15.61
C PRO A 63 -3.86 3.70 -14.65
N VAL A 64 -2.96 3.26 -13.78
CA VAL A 64 -3.20 2.27 -12.73
C VAL A 64 -2.74 2.87 -11.39
N ILE A 65 -3.59 2.77 -10.38
CA ILE A 65 -3.30 3.13 -9.00
C ILE A 65 -3.23 1.82 -8.19
N THR A 66 -2.11 1.58 -7.53
CA THR A 66 -1.87 0.36 -6.77
C THR A 66 -1.60 0.68 -5.30
N PRO A 67 -2.63 0.76 -4.44
CA PRO A 67 -2.41 0.71 -3.00
C PRO A 67 -1.77 -0.62 -2.59
N ASN A 68 -0.83 -0.57 -1.67
CA ASN A 68 -0.24 -1.74 -1.04
C ASN A 68 -0.13 -1.57 0.47
N ILE A 69 -0.18 -2.71 1.16
CA ILE A 69 0.04 -2.80 2.60
C ILE A 69 0.85 -4.06 2.88
N LYS A 70 1.81 -3.96 3.79
CA LYS A 70 2.60 -5.09 4.27
C LYS A 70 2.82 -4.97 5.76
N TYR A 71 2.54 -6.03 6.48
CA TYR A 71 2.88 -6.17 7.88
C TYR A 71 3.91 -7.28 8.03
N THR A 72 5.06 -6.94 8.60
CA THR A 72 6.15 -7.87 8.92
C THR A 72 6.21 -8.05 10.43
N PHE A 73 6.07 -9.27 10.89
CA PHE A 73 6.22 -9.67 12.29
C PHE A 73 7.71 -9.70 12.67
N ARG A 74 8.00 -9.55 13.98
CA ARG A 74 9.35 -9.75 14.54
C ARG A 74 9.95 -11.11 14.19
N SER A 75 9.12 -12.14 14.01
CA SER A 75 9.60 -13.46 13.59
C SER A 75 10.25 -13.46 12.21
N GLY A 76 9.99 -12.46 11.35
CA GLY A 76 10.33 -12.44 9.93
C GLY A 76 9.16 -12.86 9.03
N ILE A 77 8.10 -13.45 9.59
CA ILE A 77 6.86 -13.73 8.84
C ILE A 77 6.28 -12.39 8.38
N PHE A 78 5.76 -12.32 7.17
CA PHE A 78 5.03 -11.16 6.67
C PHE A 78 3.73 -11.56 5.98
N VAL A 79 2.79 -10.62 5.97
CA VAL A 79 1.58 -10.65 5.17
C VAL A 79 1.52 -9.33 4.39
N ALA A 80 1.29 -9.39 3.09
CA ALA A 80 1.19 -8.24 2.22
C ALA A 80 0.01 -8.37 1.26
N GLY A 81 -0.58 -7.24 0.91
CA GLY A 81 -1.62 -7.17 -0.11
C GLY A 81 -1.49 -5.92 -0.96
N SER A 82 -1.92 -6.03 -2.22
CA SER A 82 -2.04 -4.91 -3.16
C SER A 82 -3.26 -5.07 -4.05
N LEU A 83 -3.79 -3.96 -4.55
CA LEU A 83 -4.93 -3.95 -5.46
C LEU A 83 -4.62 -3.03 -6.63
N ASP A 84 -4.88 -3.45 -7.86
CA ASP A 84 -4.73 -2.61 -9.04
C ASP A 84 -6.07 -1.98 -9.43
N TYR A 85 -6.15 -0.66 -9.30
CA TYR A 85 -7.34 0.12 -9.65
C TYR A 85 -7.11 0.94 -10.93
N LEU A 86 -8.05 0.84 -11.88
CA LEU A 86 -8.00 1.57 -13.15
C LEU A 86 -8.97 2.76 -13.09
N PRO A 87 -8.50 3.98 -12.78
CA PRO A 87 -9.39 5.14 -12.67
C PRO A 87 -10.03 5.58 -14.00
N ASN A 88 -9.42 5.26 -15.14
CA ASN A 88 -9.83 5.77 -16.47
C ASN A 88 -10.51 4.72 -17.37
N SER A 89 -10.96 3.59 -16.81
CA SER A 89 -11.76 2.61 -17.56
C SER A 89 -13.23 3.07 -17.61
N LYS A 90 -13.90 2.91 -18.76
CA LYS A 90 -15.33 3.28 -18.96
C LYS A 90 -16.27 2.66 -17.93
N SER A 91 -15.87 1.54 -17.35
CA SER A 91 -16.43 0.98 -16.11
C SER A 91 -15.32 1.05 -15.06
N LYS A 92 -15.57 1.60 -13.86
CA LYS A 92 -14.57 1.61 -12.77
C LYS A 92 -14.30 0.17 -12.36
N VAL A 93 -13.16 -0.37 -12.78
CA VAL A 93 -12.86 -1.80 -12.66
C VAL A 93 -11.62 -1.98 -11.80
N LEU A 94 -11.73 -2.88 -10.82
CA LEU A 94 -10.58 -3.48 -10.15
C LEU A 94 -10.00 -4.49 -11.15
N ALA A 95 -8.75 -4.27 -11.58
CA ALA A 95 -8.13 -5.17 -12.56
C ALA A 95 -7.60 -6.43 -11.90
N SER A 96 -6.85 -6.26 -10.81
CA SER A 96 -6.17 -7.36 -10.14
C SER A 96 -6.06 -7.06 -8.64
N GLY A 97 -5.72 -8.09 -7.88
CA GLY A 97 -5.32 -7.96 -6.50
C GLY A 97 -4.38 -9.09 -6.15
N ASP A 98 -3.39 -8.78 -5.32
CA ASP A 98 -2.44 -9.75 -4.81
C ASP A 98 -2.57 -9.80 -3.29
N LEU A 99 -2.55 -11.02 -2.77
CA LEU A 99 -2.41 -11.30 -1.35
C LEU A 99 -1.28 -12.32 -1.21
N SER A 100 -0.25 -11.94 -0.47
CA SER A 100 0.92 -12.77 -0.25
C SER A 100 1.24 -12.86 1.22
N ALA A 101 1.77 -14.00 1.63
CA ALA A 101 2.37 -14.19 2.92
C ALA A 101 3.67 -14.97 2.73
N GLY A 102 4.65 -14.71 3.57
CA GLY A 102 5.96 -15.34 3.43
C GLY A 102 6.80 -15.14 4.67
N TYR A 103 8.06 -15.54 4.56
CA TYR A 103 9.06 -15.35 5.61
C TYR A 103 10.26 -14.63 5.01
N ASP A 104 10.61 -13.49 5.61
CA ASP A 104 11.79 -12.73 5.27
C ASP A 104 12.97 -13.29 6.08
N PHE A 105 13.74 -14.16 5.43
CA PHE A 105 15.03 -14.65 5.91
C PHE A 105 16.04 -13.51 5.79
N ASP A 106 15.92 -12.52 6.66
CA ASP A 106 16.96 -11.54 6.92
C ASP A 106 18.19 -12.33 7.42
N ASN A 107 18.99 -12.83 6.48
CA ASN A 107 20.30 -13.39 6.72
C ASN A 107 21.23 -12.19 6.70
N GLY A 108 21.66 -11.76 7.88
CA GLY A 108 22.71 -10.75 8.00
C GLY A 108 23.90 -11.15 7.12
N ALA A 109 24.16 -10.34 6.10
CA ALA A 109 25.43 -10.31 5.37
C ALA A 109 26.23 -9.11 5.87
#